data_AF-A0A371Q9L5-F1
#
_entry.id   AF-A0A371Q9L5-F1
#
_cell.length_a   1.000
_cell.length_b   1.000
_cell.length_c   1.000
_cell.angle_alpha   90.00
_cell.angle_beta   90.00
_cell.angle_gamma   90.00
#
_symmetry.space_group_name_H-M   'P 1'
#
loop_
_entity.id
_entity.type
_entity.pdbx_description
1 polymer ?
#
loop_
_entity_poly.entity_id
_entity_poly.type
_entity_poly.pdbx_seq_one_letter_code
_entity_poly.pdbx_strand_id
1 'polypeptide(L)'
;MLTQRPALAPADARLLLAESSTDPLAHVAVTLSLVAGLRPDEVEDLRVADYEPSAPRLTTGTEREPRTIQIAPTARQALDVYLAAQNADSDHFLLPQLRRERVMRIVRNTAVSAGVTVGMYALRQAAIRAALESGAPVQHVHAYFGFKEKDGLPPVEESPLPEGWDAEIAAVLEEAFVS
;
A
#
# COMPACT_ATOMS: atom_id res chain seq x y z
N MET A 1 15.00 -12.20 -10.15
CA MET A 1 14.17 -12.22 -11.38
C MET A 1 12.70 -12.10 -10.97
N LEU A 2 12.14 -10.89 -11.02
CA LEU A 2 10.69 -10.69 -10.88
C LEU A 2 10.02 -11.42 -12.05
N THR A 3 9.29 -12.48 -11.76
CA THR A 3 8.63 -13.31 -12.78
C THR A 3 7.54 -12.50 -13.48
N GLN A 4 7.49 -12.61 -14.82
CA GLN A 4 6.62 -11.88 -15.76
C GLN A 4 5.12 -12.18 -15.61
N ARG A 5 4.54 -12.07 -14.41
CA ARG A 5 3.09 -11.91 -14.32
C ARG A 5 2.75 -10.48 -14.75
N PRO A 6 1.76 -10.27 -15.63
CA PRO A 6 1.38 -8.92 -16.02
C PRO A 6 0.99 -8.15 -14.76
N ALA A 7 1.66 -7.02 -14.54
CA ALA A 7 1.26 -6.08 -13.50
C ALA A 7 -0.17 -5.58 -13.81
N LEU A 8 -0.95 -5.31 -12.76
CA LEU A 8 -2.26 -4.68 -12.88
C LEU A 8 -2.15 -3.39 -13.70
N ALA A 9 -2.96 -3.25 -14.75
CA ALA A 9 -2.97 -2.04 -15.56
C ALA A 9 -3.61 -0.86 -14.79
N PRO A 10 -3.20 0.40 -15.04
CA PRO A 10 -3.81 1.57 -14.40
C PRO A 10 -5.33 1.65 -14.53
N ALA A 11 -5.89 1.30 -15.69
CA ALA A 11 -7.34 1.29 -15.89
C ALA A 11 -8.06 0.27 -14.97
N ASP A 12 -7.50 -0.94 -14.84
CA ASP A 12 -8.03 -1.98 -13.97
C ASP A 12 -7.87 -1.62 -12.49
N ALA A 13 -6.78 -0.94 -12.13
CA ALA A 13 -6.57 -0.38 -10.79
C ALA A 13 -7.66 0.63 -10.41
N ARG A 14 -8.02 1.54 -11.34
CA ARG A 14 -9.12 2.49 -11.15
C ARG A 14 -10.47 1.79 -10.98
N LEU A 15 -10.76 0.76 -11.78
CA LEU A 15 -11.98 -0.05 -11.62
C LEU A 15 -12.05 -0.72 -10.25
N LEU A 16 -10.94 -1.31 -9.80
CA LEU A 16 -10.84 -1.94 -8.48
C LEU A 16 -11.06 -0.93 -7.35
N LEU A 17 -10.45 0.26 -7.45
CA LEU A 17 -10.61 1.33 -6.47
C LEU A 17 -12.06 1.82 -6.41
N ALA A 18 -12.68 2.06 -7.57
CA ALA A 18 -14.08 2.45 -7.66
C ALA A 18 -15.02 1.41 -7.03
N GLU A 19 -14.85 0.13 -7.36
CA GLU A 19 -15.64 -0.97 -6.79
C GLU A 19 -15.47 -1.07 -5.27
N SER A 20 -14.23 -0.96 -4.79
CA SER A 20 -13.92 -1.05 -3.36
C SER A 20 -14.55 0.06 -2.54
N SER A 21 -14.80 1.24 -3.12
CA SER A 21 -15.35 2.41 -2.41
C SER A 21 -16.76 2.20 -1.86
N THR A 22 -17.46 1.15 -2.31
CA THR A 22 -18.80 0.78 -1.83
C THR A 22 -18.81 0.14 -0.44
N ASP A 23 -17.67 -0.37 0.04
CA ASP A 23 -17.48 -0.94 1.38
C ASP A 23 -16.21 -0.35 2.01
N PRO A 24 -16.31 0.43 3.12
CA PRO A 24 -15.15 1.05 3.76
C PRO A 24 -14.03 0.06 4.11
N LEU A 25 -14.35 -1.17 4.51
CA LEU A 25 -13.36 -2.19 4.84
C LEU A 25 -12.63 -2.70 3.59
N ALA A 26 -13.36 -2.88 2.48
CA ALA A 26 -12.76 -3.22 1.21
C ALA A 26 -11.91 -2.07 0.66
N HIS A 27 -12.40 -0.84 0.77
CA HIS A 27 -11.70 0.34 0.28
C HIS A 27 -10.36 0.55 0.98
N VAL A 28 -10.32 0.48 2.31
CA VAL A 28 -9.06 0.61 3.07
C VAL A 28 -8.11 -0.55 2.76
N ALA A 29 -8.61 -1.79 2.63
CA ALA A 29 -7.77 -2.93 2.28
C ALA A 29 -7.14 -2.75 0.89
N VAL A 30 -7.91 -2.34 -0.12
CA VAL A 30 -7.42 -2.15 -1.50
C VAL A 30 -6.44 -0.97 -1.57
N THR A 31 -6.78 0.18 -0.98
CA THR A 31 -5.94 1.39 -1.04
C THR A 31 -4.61 1.20 -0.31
N LEU A 32 -4.58 0.57 0.87
CA LEU A 32 -3.33 0.25 1.55
C LEU A 32 -2.45 -0.71 0.76
N SER A 33 -3.07 -1.65 0.06
CA SER A 33 -2.37 -2.67 -0.74
C SER A 33 -1.78 -2.12 -2.04
N LEU A 34 -2.53 -1.25 -2.71
CA LEU A 34 -2.21 -0.75 -4.04
C LEU A 34 -1.53 0.62 -4.00
N VAL A 35 -2.09 1.56 -3.24
CA VAL A 35 -1.69 2.97 -3.27
C VAL A 35 -0.70 3.30 -2.14
N ALA A 36 -0.76 2.62 -0.99
CA ALA A 36 0.33 2.63 -0.01
C ALA A 36 1.34 1.50 -0.22
N GLY A 37 1.02 0.54 -1.09
CA GLY A 37 1.95 -0.52 -1.52
C GLY A 37 2.29 -1.54 -0.43
N LEU A 38 1.48 -1.72 0.60
CA LEU A 38 1.79 -2.59 1.74
C LEU A 38 1.69 -4.09 1.42
N ARG A 39 2.43 -4.90 2.17
CA ARG A 39 2.28 -6.38 2.16
C ARG A 39 1.01 -6.77 2.92
N PRO A 40 0.42 -7.95 2.64
CA PRO A 40 -0.73 -8.44 3.40
C PRO A 40 -0.50 -8.52 4.91
N ASP A 41 0.68 -8.99 5.32
CA ASP A 41 1.05 -9.11 6.74
C ASP A 41 1.24 -7.72 7.37
N GLU A 42 1.79 -6.76 6.61
CA GLU A 42 1.91 -5.37 7.04
C GLU A 42 0.54 -4.76 7.30
N VAL A 43 -0.45 -5.02 6.44
CA VAL A 43 -1.83 -4.52 6.64
C VAL A 43 -2.49 -5.16 7.88
N GLU A 44 -2.23 -6.44 8.14
CA GLU A 44 -2.76 -7.14 9.32
C GLU A 44 -2.18 -6.58 10.63
N ASP A 45 -0.88 -6.30 10.64
CA ASP A 45 -0.15 -5.94 11.86
C ASP A 45 -0.29 -4.46 12.26
N LEU A 46 -0.87 -3.61 11.39
CA LEU A 46 -1.06 -2.18 11.67
C LEU A 46 -1.88 -1.92 12.93
N ARG A 47 -1.42 -1.00 13.76
CA ARG A 47 -2.10 -0.46 14.93
C ARG A 47 -2.57 0.97 14.69
N VAL A 48 -3.52 1.43 15.48
CA VAL A 48 -3.98 2.82 15.41
C VAL A 48 -2.84 3.81 15.66
N ALA A 49 -1.94 3.50 16.60
CA ALA A 49 -0.74 4.30 16.88
C ALA A 49 0.25 4.39 15.71
N ASP A 50 0.18 3.49 14.73
CA ASP A 50 1.07 3.50 13.56
C ASP A 50 0.64 4.55 12.52
N TYR A 51 -0.58 5.08 12.63
CA TYR A 51 -1.12 6.07 11.71
C TYR A 51 -1.11 7.47 12.31
N GLU A 52 -0.45 8.41 11.62
CA GLU A 52 -0.43 9.81 11.98
C GLU A 52 -1.36 10.62 11.05
N PRO A 53 -2.57 10.99 11.48
CA PRO A 53 -3.54 11.68 10.61
C PRO A 53 -3.16 13.15 10.30
N SER A 54 -2.35 13.80 11.16
CA SER A 54 -1.89 15.18 10.97
C SER A 54 -0.89 15.32 9.83
N ALA A 55 -0.03 14.32 9.66
CA ALA A 55 0.96 14.24 8.61
C ALA A 55 0.84 12.82 8.03
N PRO A 56 0.08 12.61 6.94
CA PRO A 56 -0.50 11.32 6.55
C PRO A 56 0.58 10.25 6.35
N ARG A 57 0.99 9.66 7.45
CA ARG A 57 2.15 8.79 7.57
C ARG A 57 1.72 7.52 8.26
N LEU A 58 2.38 6.44 7.85
CA LEU A 58 2.12 5.12 8.34
C LEU A 58 3.45 4.46 8.71
N THR A 59 3.54 4.01 9.95
CA THR A 59 4.64 3.15 10.40
C THR A 59 4.28 1.69 10.13
N THR A 60 5.16 0.97 9.45
CA THR A 60 4.91 -0.40 8.98
C THR A 60 6.20 -1.18 8.89
N GLY A 61 6.14 -2.45 8.48
CA GLY A 61 7.26 -3.37 8.48
C GLY A 61 7.25 -4.25 9.74
N THR A 62 8.37 -4.89 10.01
CA THR A 62 8.50 -5.77 11.19
C THR A 62 9.05 -4.98 12.36
N GLU A 63 8.81 -5.41 13.61
CA GLU A 63 9.38 -4.77 14.81
C GLU A 63 10.90 -4.54 14.74
N ARG A 64 11.62 -5.41 14.01
CA ARG A 64 13.08 -5.32 13.84
C ARG A 64 13.52 -4.31 12.79
N GLU A 65 12.64 -3.99 11.85
CA GLU A 65 12.90 -3.12 10.70
C GLU A 65 11.63 -2.30 10.39
N PRO A 66 11.21 -1.41 11.31
CA PRO A 66 10.10 -0.53 11.05
C PRO A 66 10.51 0.53 10.02
N ARG A 67 9.54 0.97 9.22
CA ARG A 67 9.68 2.12 8.33
C ARG A 67 8.45 3.01 8.47
N THR A 68 8.67 4.31 8.48
CA THR A 68 7.59 5.29 8.39
C THR A 68 7.58 5.87 6.99
N ILE A 69 6.43 5.79 6.33
CA ILE A 69 6.24 6.31 4.98
C ILE A 69 5.07 7.28 4.96
N GLN A 70 5.19 8.35 4.19
CA GLN A 70 4.03 9.12 3.77
C GLN A 70 3.15 8.28 2.85
N ILE A 71 1.84 8.34 3.03
CA ILE A 71 0.86 7.64 2.19
C ILE A 71 0.12 8.63 1.30
N ALA A 72 -0.38 8.12 0.18
CA ALA A 72 -1.11 8.92 -0.79
C ALA A 72 -2.45 9.44 -0.24
N PRO A 73 -2.95 10.60 -0.73
CA PRO A 73 -4.21 11.19 -0.27
C PRO A 73 -5.40 10.23 -0.29
N THR A 74 -5.53 9.39 -1.33
CA THR A 74 -6.62 8.42 -1.41
C THR A 74 -6.54 7.35 -0.32
N ALA A 75 -5.34 6.85 -0.01
CA ALA A 75 -5.14 5.88 1.06
C ALA A 75 -5.42 6.49 2.44
N ARG A 76 -4.98 7.73 2.66
CA ARG A 76 -5.30 8.51 3.86
C ARG A 76 -6.82 8.67 4.03
N GLN A 77 -7.52 9.10 2.97
CA GLN A 77 -8.96 9.30 3.03
C GLN A 77 -9.70 7.99 3.37
N ALA A 78 -9.30 6.87 2.77
CA ALA A 78 -9.88 5.57 3.06
C ALA A 78 -9.69 5.16 4.53
N LEU A 79 -8.50 5.42 5.10
CA LEU A 79 -8.22 5.22 6.52
C LEU A 79 -9.09 6.12 7.40
N ASP A 80 -9.14 7.42 7.12
CA ASP A 80 -9.90 8.39 7.90
C ASP A 80 -11.40 8.02 7.93
N VAL A 81 -11.97 7.65 6.77
CA VAL A 81 -13.37 7.20 6.67
C VAL A 81 -13.60 5.91 7.45
N TYR A 82 -12.70 4.93 7.33
CA TYR A 82 -12.81 3.68 8.08
C TYR A 82 -12.74 3.92 9.59
N LEU A 83 -11.77 4.69 10.05
CA LEU A 83 -11.53 4.98 11.46
C LEU A 83 -12.62 5.85 12.09
N ALA A 84 -13.21 6.79 11.34
CA ALA A 84 -14.34 7.59 11.83
C ALA A 84 -15.55 6.73 12.22
N ALA A 85 -15.70 5.54 11.62
CA ALA A 85 -16.73 4.58 11.98
C ALA A 85 -16.35 3.66 13.16
N GLN A 86 -15.09 3.70 13.62
CA GLN A 86 -14.58 2.89 14.73
C GLN A 86 -14.37 3.75 15.99
N ASN A 87 -14.87 3.30 17.13
CA ASN A 87 -14.42 3.82 18.43
C ASN A 87 -13.16 3.04 18.86
N ALA A 88 -12.03 3.29 18.20
CA ALA A 88 -10.79 2.54 18.43
C ALA A 88 -9.80 3.28 19.33
N ASP A 89 -9.21 2.55 20.28
CA ASP A 89 -8.08 3.00 21.12
C ASP A 89 -6.74 2.82 20.38
N SER A 90 -5.71 3.58 20.79
CA SER A 90 -4.41 3.63 20.11
C SER A 90 -3.66 2.29 20.03
N ASP A 91 -3.84 1.43 21.03
CA ASP A 91 -3.15 0.12 21.11
C ASP A 91 -3.85 -0.99 20.32
N HIS A 92 -5.06 -0.72 19.82
CA HIS A 92 -5.80 -1.66 19.02
C HIS A 92 -5.21 -1.76 17.61
N PHE A 93 -5.36 -2.95 17.01
CA PHE A 93 -5.16 -3.10 15.57
C PHE A 93 -6.02 -2.06 14.85
N LEU A 94 -5.41 -1.36 13.89
CA LEU A 94 -6.07 -0.40 13.02
C LEU A 94 -7.21 -1.06 12.26
N LEU A 95 -6.99 -2.32 11.85
CA LEU A 95 -7.92 -3.11 11.05
C LEU A 95 -8.11 -4.48 11.75
N PRO A 96 -8.76 -4.54 12.93
CA PRO A 96 -8.81 -5.76 13.74
C PRO A 96 -9.53 -6.93 13.04
N GLN A 97 -10.32 -6.58 12.03
CA GLN A 97 -11.07 -7.51 11.19
C GLN A 97 -10.22 -8.11 10.07
N LEU A 98 -9.09 -7.48 9.69
CA LEU A 98 -8.27 -7.82 8.54
C LEU A 98 -7.08 -8.69 8.93
N ARG A 99 -7.33 -10.00 9.01
CA ARG A 99 -6.25 -11.01 8.92
C ARG A 99 -5.74 -11.10 7.49
N ARG A 100 -4.48 -11.49 7.29
CA ARG A 100 -3.83 -11.70 5.97
C ARG A 100 -4.74 -12.40 4.97
N GLU A 101 -5.32 -13.53 5.36
CA GLU A 101 -6.21 -14.32 4.50
C GLU A 101 -7.49 -13.57 4.14
N ARG A 102 -8.01 -12.75 5.05
CA ARG A 102 -9.17 -11.91 4.80
C ARG A 102 -8.82 -10.73 3.89
N VAL A 103 -7.67 -10.08 4.05
CA VAL A 103 -7.18 -9.05 3.11
C VAL A 103 -7.11 -9.63 1.71
N MET A 104 -6.45 -10.79 1.56
CA MET A 104 -6.32 -11.46 0.27
C MET A 104 -7.68 -11.83 -0.35
N ARG A 105 -8.63 -12.27 0.47
CA ARG A 105 -10.00 -12.62 0.04
C ARG A 105 -10.81 -11.38 -0.34
N ILE A 106 -10.75 -10.31 0.43
CA ILE A 106 -11.41 -9.04 0.13
C ILE A 106 -10.92 -8.52 -1.21
N VAL A 107 -9.60 -8.37 -1.38
CA VAL A 107 -9.01 -7.90 -2.65
C VAL A 107 -9.44 -8.77 -3.83
N ARG A 108 -9.42 -10.10 -3.67
CA ARG A 108 -9.87 -11.03 -4.72
C ARG A 108 -11.35 -10.83 -5.05
N ASN A 109 -12.21 -10.73 -4.05
CA ASN A 109 -13.65 -10.60 -4.26
C ASN A 109 -13.99 -9.26 -4.92
N THR A 110 -13.37 -8.16 -4.46
CA THR A 110 -13.50 -6.85 -5.09
C THR A 110 -13.01 -6.87 -6.53
N ALA A 111 -11.88 -7.52 -6.81
CA ALA A 111 -11.37 -7.64 -8.19
C ALA A 111 -12.35 -8.39 -9.09
N VAL A 112 -12.92 -9.51 -8.62
CA VAL A 112 -13.95 -10.24 -9.36
C VAL A 112 -15.18 -9.37 -9.63
N SER A 113 -15.68 -8.64 -8.63
CA SER A 113 -16.82 -7.73 -8.80
C SER A 113 -16.53 -6.60 -9.80
N ALA A 114 -15.30 -6.08 -9.79
CA ALA A 114 -14.82 -5.07 -10.73
C ALA A 114 -14.57 -5.61 -12.16
N GLY A 115 -14.71 -6.93 -12.38
CA GLY A 115 -14.39 -7.57 -13.66
C GLY A 115 -12.88 -7.68 -13.93
N VAL A 116 -12.04 -7.55 -12.89
CA VAL A 116 -10.59 -7.58 -12.97
C VAL A 116 -10.03 -8.91 -12.45
N THR A 117 -9.11 -9.52 -13.20
CA THR A 117 -8.44 -10.76 -12.77
C THR A 117 -7.10 -10.46 -12.12
N VAL A 118 -7.11 -10.04 -10.85
CA VAL A 118 -5.87 -9.83 -10.07
C VAL A 118 -5.96 -10.39 -8.66
N GLY A 119 -4.79 -10.74 -8.13
CA GLY A 119 -4.61 -11.06 -6.72
C GLY A 119 -3.75 -10.00 -6.03
N MET A 120 -3.80 -9.99 -4.71
CA MET A 120 -3.08 -9.05 -3.83
C MET A 120 -1.59 -8.83 -4.19
N TYR A 121 -0.86 -9.89 -4.54
CA TYR A 121 0.55 -9.74 -4.97
C TYR A 121 0.72 -8.91 -6.25
N ALA A 122 -0.25 -8.94 -7.17
CA ALA A 122 -0.21 -8.14 -8.39
C ALA A 122 -0.43 -6.64 -8.13
N LEU A 123 -1.21 -6.28 -7.10
CA LEU A 123 -1.40 -4.88 -6.70
C LEU A 123 -0.08 -4.28 -6.24
N ARG A 124 0.62 -4.97 -5.32
CA ARG A 124 1.91 -4.50 -4.83
C ARG A 124 2.97 -4.44 -5.94
N GLN A 125 3.00 -5.43 -6.83
CA GLN A 125 3.90 -5.41 -8.00
C GLN A 125 3.60 -4.25 -8.94
N ALA A 126 2.32 -3.92 -9.15
CA ALA A 126 1.94 -2.74 -9.93
C ALA A 126 2.43 -1.45 -9.26
N ALA A 127 2.30 -1.32 -7.94
CA ALA A 127 2.82 -0.17 -7.20
C ALA A 127 4.34 0.00 -7.33
N ILE A 128 5.09 -1.08 -7.10
CA ILE A 128 6.56 -1.09 -7.27
C ILE A 128 6.94 -0.70 -8.70
N ARG A 129 6.23 -1.27 -9.69
CA ARG A 129 6.49 -1.01 -11.10
C ARG A 129 6.19 0.44 -11.46
N ALA A 130 5.06 1.00 -11.01
CA ALA A 130 4.71 2.40 -11.24
C ALA A 130 5.78 3.34 -10.68
N ALA A 131 6.25 3.08 -9.46
CA ALA A 131 7.36 3.83 -8.87
C ALA A 131 8.65 3.74 -9.72
N LEU A 132 9.05 2.55 -10.14
CA LEU A 132 10.24 2.37 -10.99
C LEU A 132 10.10 3.03 -12.38
N GLU A 133 8.94 2.90 -13.02
CA GLU A 133 8.67 3.45 -14.34
C GLU A 133 8.55 4.99 -14.34
N SER A 134 8.21 5.61 -13.20
CA SER A 134 8.26 7.06 -13.02
C SER A 134 9.68 7.65 -13.00
N GLY A 135 10.71 6.80 -12.91
CA GLY A 135 12.10 7.22 -12.75
C GLY A 135 12.52 7.45 -11.30
N ALA A 136 11.70 7.05 -10.32
CA ALA A 136 12.07 7.14 -8.91
C ALA A 136 13.38 6.38 -8.63
N PRO A 137 14.31 6.94 -7.84
CA PRO A 137 15.54 6.25 -7.48
C PRO A 137 15.26 4.88 -6.84
N VAL A 138 15.99 3.84 -7.26
CA VAL A 138 15.81 2.47 -6.74
C VAL A 138 15.91 2.45 -5.21
N GLN A 139 16.77 3.28 -4.63
CA GLN A 139 16.89 3.41 -3.18
C GLN A 139 15.60 3.92 -2.50
N HIS A 140 14.89 4.87 -3.11
CA HIS A 140 13.60 5.37 -2.60
C HIS A 140 12.55 4.24 -2.68
N VAL A 141 12.53 3.49 -3.78
CA VAL A 141 11.66 2.31 -3.92
C VAL A 141 11.99 1.25 -2.86
N HIS A 142 13.26 0.98 -2.61
CA HIS A 142 13.69 0.05 -1.56
C HIS A 142 13.18 0.47 -0.18
N ALA A 143 13.40 1.73 0.16
CA ALA A 143 12.98 2.29 1.45
C ALA A 143 11.46 2.32 1.58
N TYR A 144 10.72 2.72 0.54
CA TYR A 144 9.26 2.86 0.58
C TYR A 144 8.58 1.50 0.79
N PHE A 145 8.98 0.52 -0.02
CA PHE A 145 8.36 -0.80 -0.03
C PHE A 145 9.02 -1.76 0.99
N GLY A 146 10.12 -1.38 1.64
CA GLY A 146 10.82 -2.26 2.58
C GLY A 146 11.39 -3.51 1.90
N PHE A 147 12.14 -3.32 0.82
CA PHE A 147 12.84 -4.41 0.14
C PHE A 147 14.08 -4.86 0.90
N LYS A 148 14.31 -6.17 0.95
CA LYS A 148 15.56 -6.78 1.42
C LYS A 148 16.40 -7.22 0.23
N GLU A 149 17.72 -7.36 0.38
CA GLU A 149 18.62 -7.82 -0.69
C GLU A 149 18.15 -9.12 -1.37
N LYS A 150 17.53 -10.03 -0.60
CA LYS A 150 16.97 -11.29 -1.11
C LYS A 150 15.74 -11.15 -2.01
N ASP A 151 15.13 -9.97 -2.07
CA ASP A 151 13.90 -9.72 -2.83
C ASP A 151 14.19 -9.47 -4.33
N GLY A 152 15.47 -9.50 -4.73
CA GLY A 152 15.90 -9.59 -6.13
C GLY A 152 15.93 -8.27 -6.90
N LEU A 153 15.89 -7.15 -6.18
CA LEU A 153 16.28 -5.84 -6.71
C LEU A 153 17.80 -5.61 -6.53
N PRO A 154 18.40 -4.69 -7.31
CA PRO A 154 19.83 -4.38 -7.16
C PRO A 154 20.15 -3.93 -5.73
N PRO A 155 21.33 -4.31 -5.17
CA PRO A 155 21.78 -3.73 -3.91
C PRO A 155 21.89 -2.21 -4.06
N VAL A 156 21.51 -1.49 -3.01
CA VAL A 156 21.56 -0.03 -2.96
C VAL A 156 22.55 0.39 -1.89
N GLU A 157 23.34 1.42 -2.18
CA GLU A 157 24.24 2.00 -1.19
C GLU A 157 23.43 2.63 -0.05
N GLU A 158 23.90 2.43 1.18
CA GLU A 158 23.33 3.04 2.39
C GLU A 158 23.72 4.52 2.46
N SER A 159 23.11 5.34 1.61
CA SER A 159 23.16 6.80 1.73
C SER A 159 21.92 7.30 2.48
N PRO A 160 22.01 8.38 3.27
CA PRO A 160 20.83 8.98 3.86
C PRO A 160 19.87 9.45 2.77
N LEU A 161 18.58 9.13 2.92
CA LEU A 161 17.55 9.55 1.97
C LEU A 161 17.26 11.04 2.14
N PRO A 162 17.07 11.79 1.04
CA PRO A 162 16.71 13.20 1.10
C PRO A 162 15.32 13.38 1.72
N GLU A 163 15.06 14.50 2.38
CA GLU A 163 13.72 14.79 2.91
C GLU A 163 12.66 14.77 1.80
N GLY A 164 11.49 14.19 2.09
CA GLY A 164 10.36 14.11 1.15
C GLY A 164 10.39 12.98 0.12
N TRP A 165 11.43 12.13 0.14
CA TRP A 165 11.57 11.00 -0.78
C TRP A 165 10.35 10.06 -0.83
N ASP A 166 9.67 9.89 0.30
CA ASP A 166 8.49 9.04 0.46
C ASP A 166 7.21 9.72 -0.06
N ALA A 167 7.10 11.03 0.13
CA ALA A 167 6.02 11.84 -0.44
C ALA A 167 6.02 11.80 -1.98
N GLU A 168 7.21 11.80 -2.60
CA GLU A 168 7.35 11.64 -4.05
C GLU A 168 6.81 10.29 -4.54
N ILE A 169 7.16 9.19 -3.85
CA ILE A 169 6.63 7.86 -4.19
C ILE A 169 5.10 7.83 -4.00
N ALA A 170 4.59 8.35 -2.88
CA ALA A 170 3.16 8.43 -2.63
C ALA A 170 2.41 9.21 -3.72
N ALA A 171 2.98 10.32 -4.21
CA ALA A 171 2.42 11.09 -5.31
C ALA A 171 2.40 10.31 -6.64
N VAL A 172 3.48 9.59 -6.96
CA VAL A 172 3.53 8.72 -8.14
C VAL A 172 2.46 7.63 -8.09
N LEU A 173 2.24 7.02 -6.92
CA LEU A 173 1.21 5.99 -6.76
C LEU A 173 -0.20 6.55 -6.88
N GLU A 174 -0.44 7.76 -6.38
CA GLU A 174 -1.69 8.49 -6.57
C GLU A 174 -1.94 8.79 -8.06
N GLU A 175 -0.95 9.35 -8.76
CA GLU A 175 -1.05 9.67 -10.18
C GLU A 175 -1.27 8.40 -11.03
N ALA A 176 -0.57 7.32 -10.73
CA ALA A 176 -0.64 6.09 -11.50
C ALA A 176 -2.00 5.38 -11.40
N PHE A 177 -2.68 5.45 -10.25
CA PHE A 177 -3.87 4.62 -9.98
C PHE A 177 -5.15 5.38 -9.71
N VAL A 178 -5.08 6.67 -9.39
CA VAL A 178 -6.26 7.48 -9.02
C VAL A 178 -6.58 8.54 -10.06
N SER A 179 -5.55 9.19 -10.64
CA SER A 179 -5.73 10.26 -11.64
C SER A 179 -6.22 9.75 -12.99
#